data_AF-A0A2N1MFD2-F1
#
_entry.id   AF-A0A2N1MFD2-F1
#
_cell.length_a   1.000
_cell.length_b   1.000
_cell.length_c   1.000
_cell.angle_alpha   90.00
_cell.angle_beta   90.00
_cell.angle_gamma   90.00
#
_symmetry.space_group_name_H-M   'P 1'
#
loop_
_entity.id
_entity.type
_entity.pdbx_description
1 polymer ?
#
loop_
_entity_poly.entity_id
_entity_poly.type
_entity_poly.pdbx_seq_one_letter_code
_entity_poly.pdbx_strand_id
1 'polypeptide(L)'
;MPRPTPLSKQEYTQWEDLVLNSTIDNGWSFRWVENQSSQKMINFANPGLKLPSRKVLAGRILNTNSEHIKKSLIDTAQKDELG
;
A
#
# COMPACT_ATOMS: atom_id res chain seq x y z
N MET A 1 6.79 -12.53 24.25
CA MET A 1 7.16 -11.56 23.19
C MET A 1 6.59 -10.20 23.57
N PRO A 2 7.32 -9.10 23.33
CA PRO A 2 6.77 -7.76 23.54
C PRO A 2 5.48 -7.60 22.72
N ARG A 3 4.50 -6.91 23.31
CA ARG A 3 3.21 -6.65 22.67
C ARG A 3 3.45 -5.74 21.46
N PRO A 4 2.97 -6.07 20.25
CA PRO A 4 3.19 -5.22 19.08
C PRO A 4 2.60 -3.84 19.32
N THR A 5 3.44 -2.81 19.16
CA THR A 5 3.00 -1.41 19.26
C THR A 5 2.09 -1.09 18.07
N PRO A 6 0.93 -0.47 18.28
CA PRO A 6 0.10 -0.01 17.16
C PRO A 6 0.88 0.96 16.27
N LEU A 7 0.75 0.79 14.95
CA LEU A 7 1.33 1.75 14.00
C LEU A 7 0.72 3.14 14.21
N SER A 8 1.54 4.17 14.11
CA SER A 8 1.09 5.54 13.89
C SER A 8 0.34 5.67 12.56
N LYS A 9 -0.40 6.76 12.39
CA LYS A 9 -1.11 7.04 11.12
C LYS A 9 -0.16 7.03 9.92
N GLN A 10 1.03 7.63 10.07
CA GLN A 10 2.00 7.73 8.98
C GLN A 10 2.59 6.36 8.63
N GLU A 11 2.94 5.55 9.62
CA GLU A 11 3.43 4.18 9.41
C GLU A 11 2.36 3.30 8.76
N TYR A 12 1.08 3.52 9.07
CA TYR A 12 -0.01 2.80 8.43
C TYR A 12 -0.17 3.18 6.95
N THR A 13 -0.04 4.46 6.60
CA THR A 13 -0.01 4.89 5.19
C THR A 13 1.17 4.25 4.45
N GLN A 14 2.37 4.29 5.06
CA GLN A 14 3.56 3.68 4.48
C GLN A 14 3.39 2.16 4.28
N TRP A 15 2.75 1.49 5.23
CA TRP A 15 2.40 0.08 5.11
C TRP A 15 1.47 -0.19 3.92
N GLU A 16 0.44 0.63 3.73
CA GLU A 16 -0.48 0.49 2.59
C GLU A 16 0.23 0.66 1.24
N ASP A 17 1.16 1.62 1.14
CA ASP A 17 1.98 1.81 -0.06
C ASP A 17 2.89 0.61 -0.33
N LEU A 18 3.54 0.06 0.71
CA LEU A 18 4.37 -1.14 0.58
C LEU A 18 3.56 -2.34 0.09
N VAL A 19 2.34 -2.52 0.58
CA VAL A 19 1.45 -3.60 0.15
C VAL A 19 1.03 -3.40 -1.31
N LEU A 20 0.67 -2.17 -1.70
CA LEU A 20 0.30 -1.87 -3.09
C LEU A 20 1.46 -2.12 -4.05
N ASN A 21 2.64 -1.57 -3.75
CA ASN A 21 3.82 -1.72 -4.60
C ASN A 21 4.22 -3.19 -4.71
N SER A 22 4.26 -3.93 -3.59
CA SER A 22 4.54 -5.36 -3.63
C SER A 22 3.53 -6.13 -4.48
N THR A 23 2.26 -5.72 -4.46
CA THR A 23 1.21 -6.34 -5.31
C THR A 23 1.51 -6.11 -6.79
N ILE A 24 1.86 -4.88 -7.17
CA ILE A 24 2.08 -4.49 -8.57
C ILE A 24 3.40 -5.06 -9.09
N ASP A 25 4.50 -4.83 -8.36
CA ASP A 25 5.85 -5.17 -8.77
C ASP A 25 6.06 -6.68 -8.92
N ASN A 26 5.37 -7.48 -8.10
CA ASN A 26 5.41 -8.95 -8.19
C ASN A 26 4.31 -9.54 -9.07
N GLY A 27 3.47 -8.71 -9.72
CA GLY A 27 2.37 -9.17 -10.56
C GLY A 27 1.32 -10.00 -9.81
N TRP A 28 1.15 -9.76 -8.50
CA TRP A 28 0.22 -10.53 -7.69
C TRP A 28 -1.22 -10.10 -7.92
N SER A 29 -2.14 -11.07 -7.89
CA SER A 29 -3.57 -10.76 -7.84
C SER A 29 -3.90 -9.99 -6.57
N PHE A 30 -4.69 -8.91 -6.64
CA PHE A 30 -5.21 -8.21 -5.45
C PHE A 30 -5.93 -9.11 -4.44
N ARG A 31 -6.31 -10.34 -4.80
CA ARG A 31 -6.85 -11.33 -3.84
C ARG A 31 -5.80 -11.89 -2.88
N TRP A 32 -4.50 -11.72 -3.14
CA TRP A 32 -3.43 -12.29 -2.30
C TRP A 32 -3.51 -11.81 -0.86
N VAL A 33 -3.98 -10.57 -0.63
CA VAL A 33 -4.15 -10.03 0.72
C VAL A 33 -5.23 -10.71 1.54
N GLU A 34 -6.17 -11.42 0.90
CA GLU A 34 -7.22 -12.19 1.58
C GLU A 34 -6.90 -13.69 1.66
N ASN A 35 -5.79 -14.12 1.05
CA ASN A 35 -5.37 -15.50 1.12
C ASN A 35 -4.87 -15.86 2.54
N GLN A 36 -5.35 -16.97 3.09
CA GLN A 36 -5.01 -17.38 4.46
C GLN A 36 -3.52 -17.63 4.67
N SER A 37 -2.81 -18.16 3.67
CA SER A 37 -1.36 -18.39 3.77
C SER A 37 -0.60 -17.07 3.85
N SER A 38 -0.96 -16.09 3.01
CA SER A 38 -0.39 -14.73 3.06
C SER A 38 -0.64 -14.07 4.43
N GLN A 39 -1.86 -14.16 4.94
CA GLN A 39 -2.24 -13.62 6.25
C GLN A 39 -1.43 -14.26 7.38
N LYS A 40 -1.27 -15.59 7.37
CA LYS A 40 -0.45 -16.31 8.36
C LYS A 40 1.02 -15.91 8.27
N MET A 41 1.56 -15.77 7.06
CA MET A 41 2.95 -15.35 6.84
C MET A 41 3.21 -13.95 7.41
N ILE A 42 2.35 -12.96 7.09
CA ILE A 42 2.50 -11.60 7.60
C ILE A 42 2.31 -11.56 9.12
N ASN A 43 1.31 -12.26 9.66
CA ASN A 43 1.08 -12.31 11.10
C ASN A 43 2.24 -12.99 11.86
N PHE A 44 2.90 -13.98 11.25
CA PHE A 44 4.11 -14.59 11.81
C PHE A 44 5.28 -13.59 11.83
N ALA A 45 5.50 -12.87 10.72
CA ALA A 45 6.56 -11.89 10.61
C ALA A 45 6.36 -10.70 11.56
N ASN A 46 5.13 -10.18 11.64
CA ASN A 46 4.75 -9.14 12.58
C ASN A 46 3.23 -9.19 12.88
N PRO A 47 2.81 -9.63 14.08
CA PRO A 47 1.39 -9.71 14.44
C PRO A 47 0.71 -8.34 14.60
N GLY A 48 1.48 -7.25 14.65
CA GLY A 48 0.95 -5.88 14.64
C GLY A 48 0.52 -5.39 13.26
N LEU A 49 0.95 -6.05 12.19
CA LEU A 49 0.61 -5.68 10.82
C LEU A 49 -0.62 -6.44 10.34
N LYS A 50 -1.55 -5.71 9.74
CA LYS A 50 -2.74 -6.27 9.11
C LYS A 50 -2.75 -5.90 7.65
N LEU A 51 -2.91 -6.90 6.78
CA LEU A 51 -3.11 -6.64 5.37
C LEU A 51 -4.47 -5.94 5.16
N PRO A 52 -4.54 -4.94 4.26
CA PRO A 52 -5.80 -4.33 3.87
C PRO A 52 -6.69 -5.37 3.17
N SER A 53 -8.01 -5.17 3.20
CA SER A 53 -8.89 -6.00 2.38
C SER A 53 -8.65 -5.72 0.90
N ARG A 54 -8.99 -6.68 0.04
CA ARG A 54 -8.88 -6.50 -1.42
C ARG A 54 -9.60 -5.25 -1.89
N LYS A 55 -10.78 -4.97 -1.32
CA LYS A 55 -11.60 -3.79 -1.66
C LYS A 55 -10.89 -2.48 -1.30
N VAL A 56 -10.19 -2.44 -0.16
CA VAL A 56 -9.42 -1.26 0.25
C VAL A 56 -8.19 -1.10 -0.64
N LEU A 57 -7.49 -2.19 -0.93
CA LEU A 57 -6.28 -2.21 -1.76
C LEU A 57 -6.57 -1.79 -3.21
N ALA A 58 -7.48 -2.49 -3.89
CA ALA A 58 -7.86 -2.20 -5.28
C ALA A 58 -8.78 -0.97 -5.42
N GLY A 59 -9.17 -0.36 -4.31
CA GLY A 59 -10.04 0.81 -4.28
C GLY A 59 -9.29 2.02 -3.75
N ARG A 60 -9.47 2.32 -2.46
CA ARG A 60 -8.93 3.54 -1.83
C ARG A 60 -7.44 3.69 -2.06
N ILE A 61 -6.64 2.66 -1.75
CA ILE A 61 -5.17 2.75 -1.79
C ILE A 61 -4.69 2.98 -3.23
N LEU A 62 -5.14 2.15 -4.17
CA LEU A 62 -4.81 2.32 -5.59
C LEU A 62 -5.24 3.69 -6.14
N ASN A 63 -6.44 4.15 -5.80
CA ASN A 63 -6.92 5.46 -6.27
C ASN A 63 -6.09 6.61 -5.69
N THR A 64 -5.80 6.61 -4.39
CA THR A 64 -4.98 7.64 -3.76
C THR A 64 -3.60 7.70 -4.40
N ASN A 65 -2.98 6.55 -4.65
CA ASN A 65 -1.67 6.49 -5.31
C ASN A 65 -1.74 7.00 -6.76
N SER A 66 -2.79 6.61 -7.51
CA SER A 66 -3.01 7.07 -8.89
C SER A 66 -3.21 8.59 -8.99
N GLU A 67 -3.96 9.20 -8.06
CA GLU A 67 -4.15 10.64 -8.03
C GLU A 67 -2.86 11.38 -7.66
N HIS A 68 -2.04 10.82 -6.77
CA HIS A 68 -0.72 11.36 -6.46
C HIS A 68 0.19 11.36 -7.70
N ILE A 69 0.21 10.27 -8.47
CA ILE A 69 0.97 10.17 -9.72
C ILE A 69 0.47 11.20 -10.74
N LYS A 70 -0.84 11.29 -10.96
CA LYS A 70 -1.42 12.28 -11.88
C LYS A 70 -1.01 13.70 -11.51
N LYS A 71 -1.12 14.06 -10.23
CA LYS A 71 -0.72 15.38 -9.74
C LYS A 71 0.76 15.64 -9.97
N SER A 72 1.62 14.67 -9.63
CA SER A 72 3.07 14.78 -9.86
C SER A 72 3.41 14.97 -11.34
N LEU A 73 2.70 14.30 -12.24
CA LEU A 73 2.88 14.46 -13.69
C LEU A 73 2.47 15.85 -14.17
N ILE A 74 1.32 16.36 -13.72
CA ILE A 74 0.85 17.72 -14.04
C ILE A 74 1.86 18.76 -13.53
N ASP A 75 2.29 18.64 -12.27
CA ASP A 75 3.25 19.56 -11.65
C ASP A 75 4.60 19.55 -12.38
N THR A 76 5.00 18.40 -12.95
CA THR A 76 6.23 18.28 -13.74
C THR A 76 6.05 18.95 -15.10
N ALA A 77 4.94 18.69 -15.80
CA ALA A 77 4.66 19.28 -17.11
C ALA A 77 4.56 20.81 -17.06
N GLN A 78 3.89 21.37 -16.06
CA GLN A 78 3.78 22.83 -15.89
C GLN A 78 5.12 23.52 -15.64
N LYS A 79 6.07 22.83 -14.97
CA LYS A 79 7.41 23.37 -14.75
C LYS A 79 8.26 23.34 -16.02
N ASP A 80 8.02 22.37 -16.90
CA ASP A 80 8.72 22.23 -18.17
C ASP A 80 8.26 23.30 -19.18
N GLU A 81 6.97 23.65 -19.20
CA GLU A 81 6.44 24.75 -20.03
C GLU A 81 6.99 26.14 -19.66
N LEU A 82 7.59 26.28 -18.47
CA LEU A 82 8.22 27.52 -17.98
C LEU A 82 9.75 27.54 -18.16
N GLY A 83 10.33 26.52 -18.81
CA GLY A 83 11.76 26.35 -19.09
C GLY A 83 12.18 26.80 -20.49
#